data_AF-A0A366ZNE4-F1
#
_entry.id   AF-A0A366ZNE4-F1
#
_cell.length_a   1.000
_cell.length_b   1.000
_cell.length_c   1.000
_cell.angle_alpha   90.00
_cell.angle_beta   90.00
_cell.angle_gamma   90.00
#
_symmetry.space_group_name_H-M   'P 1'
#
loop_
_entity.id
_entity.type
_entity.pdbx_description
1 polymer ?
#
loop_
_entity_poly.entity_id
_entity_poly.type
_entity_poly.pdbx_seq_one_letter_code
_entity_poly.pdbx_strand_id
1 'polypeptide(L)'
;MSDAQRYAPQPGNSLTFLTPADRQMLAAATGSTISSDGVVQSSVRQPVHPLILEIAMDRESGRLQGDVTPSYLTDLFGKYKHDAALGSSFTDDVLGKALDHLSSERRRREGGEPASNFSLRL
;
A
#
# COMPACT_ATOMS: atom_id res chain seq x y z
N MET A 1 16.16 14.64 13.77
CA MET A 1 15.79 13.22 13.53
C MET A 1 15.81 13.00 12.03
N SER A 2 16.49 11.96 11.55
CA SER A 2 16.55 11.64 10.11
C SER A 2 15.26 10.93 9.67
N ASP A 3 14.86 11.06 8.40
CA ASP A 3 13.70 10.35 7.85
C ASP A 3 13.82 8.83 8.02
N ALA A 4 15.04 8.28 7.94
CA ALA A 4 15.32 6.87 8.21
C ALA A 4 14.90 6.41 9.62
N GLN A 5 14.98 7.30 10.63
CA GLN A 5 14.54 6.99 11.99
C GLN A 5 13.03 7.12 12.16
N ARG A 6 12.34 7.91 11.32
CA ARG A 6 10.86 7.99 11.29
C ARG A 6 10.21 6.75 10.71
N TYR A 7 10.92 6.02 9.85
CA TYR A 7 10.45 4.81 9.18
C TYR A 7 11.09 3.53 9.72
N ALA A 8 11.87 3.60 10.80
CA ALA A 8 12.44 2.40 11.41
C ALA A 8 11.29 1.55 12.01
N PRO A 9 11.19 0.26 11.64
CA PRO A 9 10.10 -0.59 12.11
C PRO A 9 10.12 -0.73 13.62
N GLN A 10 8.94 -0.65 14.25
CA GLN A 10 8.80 -0.89 15.68
C GLN A 10 8.58 -2.39 15.93
N PRO A 11 9.25 -3.01 16.93
CA PRO A 11 9.09 -4.42 17.21
C PRO A 11 7.62 -4.78 17.48
N GLY A 12 7.10 -5.79 16.79
CA GLY A 12 5.76 -6.35 17.03
C GLY A 12 4.62 -5.76 16.20
N ASN A 13 4.89 -4.81 15.29
CA ASN A 13 3.87 -4.31 14.35
C ASN A 13 4.40 -4.34 12.90
N SER A 14 4.03 -5.39 12.15
CA SER A 14 4.41 -5.58 10.73
C SER A 14 4.04 -4.39 9.86
N LEU A 15 3.00 -3.61 10.22
CA LEU A 15 2.57 -2.44 9.47
C LEU A 15 3.62 -1.32 9.40
N THR A 16 4.57 -1.32 10.34
CA THR A 16 5.70 -0.36 10.33
C THR A 16 6.72 -0.64 9.23
N PHE A 17 6.67 -1.82 8.59
CA PHE A 17 7.52 -2.19 7.46
C PHE A 17 6.98 -1.70 6.11
N LEU A 18 5.75 -1.17 6.07
CA LEU A 18 5.20 -0.60 4.86
C LEU A 18 5.98 0.66 4.45
N THR A 19 6.32 0.76 3.18
CA THR A 19 6.91 1.98 2.62
C THR A 19 5.86 3.07 2.43
N PRO A 20 6.24 4.34 2.24
CA PRO A 20 5.28 5.39 1.86
C PRO A 20 4.47 5.05 0.61
N ALA A 21 5.10 4.42 -0.40
CA ALA A 21 4.43 4.00 -1.62
C ALA A 21 3.41 2.89 -1.37
N ASP A 22 3.74 1.91 -0.53
CA ASP A 22 2.79 0.84 -0.16
C ASP A 22 1.56 1.42 0.51
N ARG A 23 1.75 2.36 1.46
CA ARG A 23 0.64 3.01 2.17
C ARG A 23 -0.27 3.81 1.24
N GLN A 24 0.28 4.52 0.26
CA GLN A 24 -0.51 5.28 -0.72
C GLN A 24 -1.33 4.35 -1.62
N MET A 25 -0.71 3.28 -2.13
CA MET A 25 -1.39 2.28 -2.95
C MET A 25 -2.47 1.55 -2.15
N LEU A 26 -2.18 1.11 -0.94
CA LEU A 26 -3.13 0.44 -0.04
C LEU A 26 -4.31 1.34 0.32
N ALA A 27 -4.08 2.64 0.55
CA ALA A 27 -5.14 3.60 0.78
C ALA A 27 -6.05 3.75 -0.45
N ALA A 28 -5.47 3.81 -1.66
CA ALA A 28 -6.26 3.87 -2.89
C ALA A 28 -7.06 2.57 -3.13
N ALA A 29 -6.47 1.41 -2.84
CA ALA A 29 -7.10 0.11 -3.09
C ALA A 29 -8.19 -0.24 -2.07
N THR A 30 -7.93 0.01 -0.77
CA THR A 30 -8.76 -0.48 0.34
C THR A 30 -9.55 0.61 1.05
N GLY A 31 -9.28 1.88 0.75
CA GLY A 31 -9.85 3.03 1.48
C GLY A 31 -9.31 3.19 2.91
N SER A 32 -8.33 2.38 3.34
CA SER A 32 -7.73 2.46 4.67
C SER A 32 -6.42 3.23 4.64
N THR A 33 -6.32 4.29 5.46
CA THR A 33 -5.08 5.04 5.63
C THR A 33 -4.25 4.36 6.71
N ILE A 34 -2.99 4.08 6.43
CA ILE A 34 -2.04 3.56 7.42
C ILE A 34 -1.03 4.66 7.75
N SER A 35 -0.75 4.88 9.02
CA SER A 35 0.31 5.80 9.46
C SER A 35 1.68 5.12 9.46
N SER A 36 2.77 5.89 9.62
CA SER A 36 4.14 5.35 9.63
C SER A 36 4.43 4.48 10.86
N ASP A 37 3.75 4.71 11.98
CA ASP A 37 3.79 3.89 13.20
C ASP A 37 2.84 2.68 13.14
N GLY A 38 2.20 2.44 11.98
CA GLY A 38 1.41 1.24 11.74
C GLY A 38 0.02 1.27 12.38
N VAL A 39 -0.58 2.46 12.54
CA VAL A 39 -1.98 2.62 12.95
C VAL A 39 -2.85 2.67 11.69
N VAL A 40 -3.89 1.83 11.66
CA VAL A 40 -4.86 1.82 10.56
C VAL A 40 -6.04 2.72 10.92
N GLN A 41 -6.30 3.71 10.08
CA GLN A 41 -7.46 4.58 10.12
C GLN A 41 -8.36 4.22 8.94
N SER A 42 -9.48 3.57 9.23
CA SER A 42 -10.51 3.30 8.24
C SER A 42 -11.73 4.18 8.50
N SER A 43 -12.34 4.67 7.42
CA SER A 43 -13.62 5.38 7.46
C SER A 43 -14.78 4.47 7.87
N VAL A 44 -14.57 3.16 7.88
CA VAL A 44 -15.56 2.14 8.24
C VAL A 44 -15.03 1.34 9.43
N ARG A 45 -15.89 1.02 10.42
CA ARG A 45 -15.55 0.11 11.53
C ARG A 45 -15.46 -1.34 11.03
N GLN A 46 -14.52 -1.61 10.13
CA GLN A 46 -14.24 -2.92 9.60
C GLN A 46 -12.86 -3.40 10.07
N PRO A 47 -12.65 -4.72 10.15
CA PRO A 47 -11.33 -5.28 10.37
C PRO A 47 -10.35 -4.79 9.29
N VAL A 48 -9.06 -4.76 9.64
CA VAL A 48 -7.98 -4.37 8.72
C VAL A 48 -8.05 -5.24 7.46
N HIS A 49 -8.00 -4.60 6.30
CA HIS A 49 -8.09 -5.30 5.02
C HIS A 49 -6.93 -6.30 4.86
N PRO A 50 -7.17 -7.59 4.55
CA PRO A 50 -6.12 -8.62 4.47
C PRO A 50 -4.95 -8.29 3.56
N LEU A 51 -5.19 -7.62 2.43
CA LEU A 51 -4.14 -7.12 1.54
C LEU A 51 -3.05 -6.29 2.26
N ILE A 52 -3.45 -5.46 3.23
CA ILE A 52 -2.54 -4.63 4.02
C ILE A 52 -1.58 -5.52 4.81
N LEU A 53 -2.12 -6.56 5.44
CA LEU A 53 -1.35 -7.50 6.26
C LEU A 53 -0.40 -8.34 5.42
N GLU A 54 -0.85 -8.86 4.27
CA GLU A 54 0.00 -9.68 3.39
C GLU A 54 1.21 -8.89 2.88
N ILE A 55 1.01 -7.65 2.41
CA ILE A 55 2.12 -6.79 1.95
C ILE A 55 3.06 -6.47 3.11
N ALA A 56 2.53 -6.16 4.29
CA ALA A 56 3.33 -5.88 5.48
C ALA A 56 4.17 -7.09 5.90
N MET A 57 3.60 -8.30 5.87
CA MET A 57 4.31 -9.55 6.19
C MET A 57 5.36 -9.91 5.13
N ASP A 58 5.07 -9.68 3.86
CA ASP A 58 6.05 -9.90 2.79
C ASP A 58 7.22 -8.91 2.88
N ARG A 59 6.96 -7.66 3.28
CA ARG A 59 8.00 -6.67 3.60
C ARG A 59 8.84 -7.11 4.79
N GLU A 60 8.19 -7.47 5.91
CA GLU A 60 8.85 -7.90 7.14
C GLU A 60 9.72 -9.13 6.93
N SER A 61 9.23 -10.12 6.18
CA SER A 61 9.97 -11.35 5.87
C SER A 61 11.03 -11.20 4.77
N GLY A 62 11.11 -10.03 4.13
CA GLY A 62 12.02 -9.77 3.01
C GLY A 62 11.64 -10.46 1.70
N ARG A 63 10.43 -11.03 1.59
CA ARG A 63 9.89 -11.59 0.34
C ARG A 63 9.54 -10.50 -0.67
N LEU A 64 9.15 -9.32 -0.20
CA LEU A 64 8.89 -8.15 -1.03
C LEU A 64 9.99 -7.09 -0.81
N GLN A 65 10.88 -6.98 -1.79
CA GLN A 65 11.94 -5.98 -1.83
C GLN A 65 11.72 -5.03 -3.03
N GLY A 66 12.01 -3.74 -2.87
CA GLY A 66 11.78 -2.74 -3.92
C GLY A 66 10.32 -2.31 -4.06
N ASP A 67 9.92 -1.77 -5.21
CA ASP A 67 8.56 -1.28 -5.45
C ASP A 67 7.56 -2.44 -5.64
N VAL A 68 6.32 -2.27 -5.18
CA VAL A 68 5.22 -3.21 -5.49
C VAL A 68 4.93 -3.16 -7.00
N THR A 69 4.95 -4.32 -7.65
CA THR A 69 4.73 -4.43 -9.10
C THR A 69 3.33 -4.96 -9.44
N PRO A 70 2.83 -4.69 -10.66
CA PRO A 70 1.58 -5.28 -11.15
C PRO A 70 1.56 -6.81 -11.12
N SER A 71 2.69 -7.46 -11.44
CA SER A 71 2.80 -8.92 -11.41
C SER A 71 2.70 -9.47 -9.99
N TYR A 72 3.39 -8.84 -9.03
CA TYR A 72 3.29 -9.22 -7.62
C TYR A 72 1.83 -9.15 -7.13
N LEU A 73 1.11 -8.06 -7.44
CA LEU A 73 -0.29 -7.93 -7.05
C LEU A 73 -1.17 -8.98 -7.73
N THR A 74 -0.97 -9.24 -9.02
CA THR A 74 -1.75 -10.24 -9.75
C THR A 74 -1.54 -11.64 -9.18
N ASP A 75 -0.29 -11.99 -8.84
CA ASP A 75 0.05 -13.27 -8.23
C ASP A 75 -0.55 -13.39 -6.82
N LEU A 76 -0.47 -12.32 -6.01
CA LEU A 76 -1.04 -12.29 -4.66
C LEU A 76 -2.56 -12.43 -4.68
N PHE A 77 -3.24 -11.73 -5.58
CA PHE A 77 -4.69 -11.87 -5.75
C PHE A 77 -5.07 -13.25 -6.31
N GLY A 78 -4.31 -13.77 -7.28
CA GLY A 78 -4.51 -15.13 -7.80
C GLY A 78 -4.39 -16.20 -6.73
N LYS A 79 -3.44 -16.05 -5.79
CA LYS A 79 -3.24 -16.95 -4.65
C LYS A 79 -4.47 -16.99 -3.74
N TYR A 80 -5.07 -15.84 -3.44
CA TYR A 80 -6.14 -15.74 -2.44
C TYR A 80 -7.57 -15.67 -3.02
N LYS A 81 -7.75 -15.52 -4.34
CA LYS A 81 -9.08 -15.38 -4.98
C LYS A 81 -10.06 -16.51 -4.65
N HIS A 82 -9.55 -17.71 -4.39
CA HIS A 82 -10.34 -18.89 -4.03
C HIS A 82 -10.19 -19.32 -2.57
N ASP A 83 -9.51 -18.51 -1.75
CA ASP A 83 -9.39 -18.76 -0.33
C ASP A 83 -10.74 -18.56 0.38
N ALA A 84 -11.14 -19.52 1.20
CA ALA A 84 -12.45 -19.50 1.86
C ALA A 84 -12.59 -18.40 2.92
N ALA A 85 -11.48 -17.97 3.53
CA ALA A 85 -11.47 -16.94 4.57
C ALA A 85 -11.18 -15.56 3.99
N LEU A 86 -10.29 -15.46 3.01
CA LEU A 86 -9.75 -14.20 2.51
C LEU A 86 -10.28 -13.82 1.13
N GLY A 87 -10.80 -14.76 0.34
CA GLY A 87 -11.15 -14.53 -1.07
C GLY A 87 -12.17 -13.40 -1.29
N SER A 88 -13.07 -13.17 -0.33
CA SER A 88 -14.02 -12.05 -0.39
C SER A 88 -13.37 -10.67 -0.30
N SER A 89 -12.13 -10.57 0.19
CA SER A 89 -11.36 -9.33 0.25
C SER A 89 -10.41 -9.16 -0.94
N PHE A 90 -10.03 -10.24 -1.62
CA PHE A 90 -9.18 -10.22 -2.82
C PHE A 90 -10.03 -10.17 -4.09
N THR A 91 -10.82 -9.09 -4.23
CA THR A 91 -11.73 -8.90 -5.37
C THR A 91 -11.05 -8.20 -6.54
N ASP A 92 -11.62 -8.38 -7.74
CA ASP A 92 -11.13 -7.72 -8.96
C ASP A 92 -11.22 -6.17 -8.87
N ASP A 93 -12.13 -5.62 -8.05
CA ASP A 93 -12.22 -4.17 -7.78
C ASP A 93 -11.02 -3.65 -6.98
N VAL A 94 -10.62 -4.35 -5.91
CA VAL A 94 -9.46 -3.95 -5.10
C VAL A 94 -8.18 -4.08 -5.92
N LEU A 95 -8.05 -5.16 -6.72
CA LEU A 95 -6.92 -5.32 -7.64
C LEU A 95 -6.88 -4.18 -8.68
N GLY A 96 -8.03 -3.87 -9.30
CA GLY A 96 -8.14 -2.79 -10.30
C GLY A 96 -7.67 -1.44 -9.74
N LYS A 97 -8.15 -1.06 -8.55
CA LYS A 97 -7.74 0.18 -7.87
C LYS A 97 -6.25 0.23 -7.55
N ALA A 98 -5.68 -0.89 -7.10
CA ALA A 98 -4.25 -0.98 -6.83
C ALA A 98 -3.42 -0.81 -8.12
N LEU A 99 -3.80 -1.47 -9.21
CA LEU A 99 -3.13 -1.38 -10.50
C LEU A 99 -3.25 0.01 -11.12
N ASP A 100 -4.43 0.64 -11.03
CA ASP A 100 -4.65 2.01 -11.51
C ASP A 100 -3.79 3.03 -10.77
N HIS A 101 -3.59 2.84 -9.46
CA HIS A 101 -2.67 3.66 -8.67
C HIS A 101 -1.23 3.51 -9.18
N LEU A 102 -0.73 2.27 -9.34
CA LEU A 102 0.62 2.03 -9.84
C LEU A 102 0.85 2.62 -11.24
N SER A 103 -0.13 2.46 -12.13
CA SER A 103 -0.09 3.02 -13.50
C SER A 103 -0.07 4.55 -13.48
N SER A 104 -0.84 5.17 -12.59
CA SER A 104 -0.90 6.63 -12.46
C SER A 104 0.39 7.21 -11.86
N GLU A 105 0.96 6.57 -10.84
CA GLU A 105 2.26 6.98 -10.28
C GLU A 105 3.39 6.85 -11.31
N ARG A 106 3.39 5.77 -12.11
CA ARG A 106 4.34 5.60 -13.21
C ARG A 106 4.23 6.75 -14.22
N ARG A 107 3.01 7.09 -14.65
CA ARG A 107 2.77 8.23 -15.57
C ARG A 107 3.23 9.56 -14.99
N ARG A 108 3.06 9.80 -13.68
CA ARG A 108 3.58 11.01 -13.02
C ARG A 108 5.11 11.07 -13.03
N ARG A 109 5.77 9.94 -12.75
CA ARG A 109 7.25 9.85 -12.78
C ARG A 109 7.80 10.04 -14.19
N GLU A 110 7.15 9.47 -15.21
CA GLU A 110 7.59 9.54 -16.62
C GLU A 110 7.18 10.86 -17.30
N GLY A 111 6.05 11.45 -16.91
CA GLY A 111 5.48 12.65 -17.51
C GLY A 111 6.07 13.97 -17.04
N GLY A 112 6.93 13.96 -16.01
CA GLY A 112 7.63 15.16 -15.54
C GLY A 112 6.72 16.26 -14.98
N GLU A 113 5.47 15.95 -14.59
CA GLU A 113 4.62 16.93 -13.91
C GLU A 113 5.20 17.20 -12.51
N PRO A 114 5.68 18.43 -12.22
CA PRO A 114 6.09 18.75 -10.86
C PRO A 114 4.87 18.64 -9.96
N ALA A 115 5.02 18.01 -8.80
CA ALA A 115 4.05 18.11 -7.72
C ALA A 115 3.64 19.57 -7.58
N SER A 116 2.35 19.88 -7.81
CA SER A 116 1.83 21.24 -7.91
C SER A 116 2.55 22.21 -6.99
N ASN A 117 3.37 23.07 -7.59
CA ASN A 117 3.87 24.25 -6.91
C ASN A 117 2.63 25.08 -6.53
N PHE A 118 2.26 25.02 -5.25
CA PHE A 118 1.40 26.01 -4.64
C PHE A 118 2.14 27.36 -4.74
N SER A 119 1.96 28.05 -5.86
CA SER A 119 2.35 29.45 -6.00
C SER A 119 1.40 30.27 -5.13
N LEU A 120 1.77 30.48 -3.87
CA LEU A 120 1.24 31.59 -3.09
C LEU A 120 1.65 32.88 -3.81
N ARG A 121 0.72 33.44 -4.59
CA ARG A 121 0.81 34.84 -5.02
C ARG A 121 0.62 35.70 -3.78
N LEU A 122 1.69 36.34 -3.32
CA LEU A 122 1.66 37.55 -2.50
C LEU A 122 1.81 38.76 -3.43
#